data_AF-U2KQM1-F1
#
_entry.id   AF-U2KQM1-F1
#
_cell.length_a   1.000
_cell.length_b   1.000
_cell.length_c   1.000
_cell.angle_alpha   90.00
_cell.angle_beta   90.00
_cell.angle_gamma   90.00
#
_symmetry.space_group_name_H-M   'P 1'
#
loop_
_entity.id
_entity.type
_entity.pdbx_description
1 polymer ?
#
loop_
_entity_poly.entity_id
_entity_poly.type
_entity_poly.pdbx_seq_one_letter_code
_entity_poly.pdbx_strand_id
1 'polypeptide(L)'
;MKLRYIIVLVILFMVIGIDYQRYFYGKSIINYRVLPYGISPLCVKDFEKDKERKSNHFFFVYNNSEFFGSCAVPTNTYHPKFIVTDILEYYYSKNKLLIKCKDEDGLIRWVIPTYDKSGTYFHEIKNIHWSSFSTCKHIIIHR
;
A
#
# COMPACT_ATOMS: atom_id res chain seq x y z
N MET A 1 35.59 4.07 -25.50
CA MET A 1 34.13 4.27 -25.58
C MET A 1 33.31 3.23 -24.80
N LYS A 2 33.59 1.93 -24.88
CA LYS A 2 32.77 0.86 -24.26
C LYS A 2 32.60 0.93 -22.73
N LEU A 3 33.65 1.28 -21.98
CA LEU A 3 33.60 1.30 -20.50
C LEU A 3 32.63 2.34 -19.93
N ARG A 4 32.53 3.53 -20.56
CA ARG A 4 31.61 4.59 -20.11
C ARG A 4 30.15 4.16 -20.23
N TYR A 5 29.79 3.46 -21.32
CA TYR A 5 28.43 2.93 -21.49
C TYR A 5 28.10 1.82 -20.48
N ILE A 6 29.07 0.95 -20.16
CA ILE A 6 28.88 -0.09 -19.14
C ILE A 6 28.62 0.54 -17.77
N ILE A 7 29.39 1.56 -17.39
CA ILE A 7 29.19 2.27 -16.11
C ILE A 7 27.81 2.93 -16.05
N VAL A 8 27.39 3.62 -17.12
CA VAL A 8 26.06 4.24 -17.18
C VAL A 8 24.95 3.20 -17.06
N LEU A 9 25.10 2.04 -17.71
CA LEU A 9 24.13 0.96 -17.66
C LEU A 9 24.03 0.35 -16.24
N VAL A 10 25.15 0.14 -15.56
CA VAL A 10 25.17 -0.34 -14.17
C VAL A 10 24.48 0.64 -13.23
N ILE A 11 24.77 1.94 -13.36
CA ILE A 11 24.12 2.99 -12.55
C ILE A 11 22.61 2.99 -12.81
N LEU A 12 22.17 2.86 -14.06
CA LEU A 12 20.76 2.80 -14.41
C LEU A 12 20.06 1.61 -13.73
N PHE A 13 20.65 0.42 -13.77
CA PHE A 13 20.09 -0.76 -13.08
C PHE A 13 20.04 -0.58 -11.56
N MET A 14 21.05 0.04 -10.95
CA MET A 14 21.03 0.35 -9.52
C MET A 14 19.90 1.33 -9.17
N VAL A 15 19.72 2.39 -9.96
CA VAL A 15 18.65 3.37 -9.75
C VAL A 15 17.28 2.72 -9.87
N ILE A 16 17.07 1.87 -10.89
CA ILE A 16 15.83 1.10 -11.06
C ILE A 16 15.61 0.16 -9.87
N GLY A 17 16.65 -0.54 -9.41
CA GLY A 17 16.55 -1.43 -8.25
C GLY A 17 16.16 -0.70 -6.97
N ILE A 18 16.75 0.47 -6.72
CA ILE A 18 16.42 1.33 -5.57
C ILE A 18 14.98 1.85 -5.69
N ASP A 19 14.59 2.30 -6.88
CA ASP A 19 13.24 2.80 -7.13
C ASP A 19 12.18 1.69 -6.97
N TYR A 20 12.47 0.47 -7.42
CA TYR A 20 11.64 -0.71 -7.21
C TYR A 20 11.47 -1.05 -5.72
N GLN A 21 12.50 -0.92 -4.89
CA GLN A 21 12.35 -1.09 -3.44
C GLN A 21 11.48 0.02 -2.83
N ARG A 22 11.64 1.27 -3.29
CA ARG A 22 10.82 2.41 -2.83
C ARG A 22 9.36 2.31 -3.23
N TYR A 23 9.05 1.54 -4.28
CA TYR A 23 7.68 1.33 -4.75
C TYR A 23 6.80 0.81 -3.63
N PHE A 24 7.22 -0.20 -2.89
CA PHE A 24 6.42 -0.79 -1.81
C PHE A 24 6.08 0.18 -0.66
N TYR A 25 6.81 1.29 -0.56
CA TYR A 25 6.59 2.34 0.42
C TYR A 25 5.89 3.57 -0.17
N GLY A 26 5.41 3.48 -1.41
CA GLY A 26 4.73 4.59 -2.11
C GLY A 26 5.64 5.76 -2.45
N LYS A 27 6.97 5.53 -2.49
CA LYS A 27 8.00 6.56 -2.70
C LYS A 27 8.72 6.43 -4.05
N SER A 28 8.22 5.56 -4.93
CA SER A 28 8.80 5.33 -6.25
C SER A 28 8.30 6.35 -7.28
N ILE A 29 9.16 6.63 -8.25
CA ILE A 29 8.87 7.48 -9.40
C ILE A 29 8.17 6.66 -10.50
N ILE A 30 8.46 5.36 -10.59
CA ILE A 30 7.89 4.45 -11.58
C ILE A 30 6.75 3.63 -10.94
N ASN A 31 5.57 3.64 -11.56
CA ASN A 31 4.50 2.75 -11.11
C ASN A 31 4.66 1.35 -11.72
N TYR A 32 5.30 0.44 -10.97
CA TYR A 32 5.53 -0.95 -11.41
C TYR A 32 4.28 -1.84 -11.41
N ARG A 33 3.13 -1.41 -10.85
CA ARG A 33 1.87 -2.17 -10.78
C ARG A 33 2.04 -3.63 -10.32
N VAL A 34 2.86 -3.86 -9.29
CA VAL A 34 3.20 -5.21 -8.79
C VAL A 34 2.13 -5.77 -7.85
N LEU A 35 1.42 -4.90 -7.13
CA LEU A 35 0.38 -5.34 -6.21
C LEU A 35 -0.85 -5.85 -7.00
N PRO A 36 -1.56 -6.87 -6.47
CA PRO A 36 -2.75 -7.38 -7.12
C PRO A 36 -3.88 -6.36 -7.14
N TYR A 37 -4.93 -6.66 -7.90
CA TYR A 37 -6.17 -5.87 -7.95
C TYR A 37 -6.01 -4.45 -8.50
N GLY A 38 -4.93 -4.19 -9.26
CA GLY A 38 -4.66 -2.84 -9.78
C GLY A 38 -4.35 -1.81 -8.69
N ILE A 39 -4.00 -2.28 -7.48
CA ILE A 39 -3.66 -1.42 -6.36
C ILE A 39 -2.23 -0.90 -6.54
N SER A 40 -1.99 0.36 -6.17
CA SER A 40 -0.66 0.95 -6.15
C SER A 40 -0.42 1.68 -4.83
N PRO A 41 0.73 1.48 -4.16
CA PRO A 41 1.09 2.22 -2.96
C PRO A 41 1.42 3.68 -3.28
N LEU A 42 1.02 4.61 -2.42
CA LEU A 42 1.31 6.04 -2.54
C LEU A 42 1.63 6.62 -1.17
N CYS A 43 2.73 7.37 -1.07
CA CYS A 43 3.07 8.13 0.11
C CYS A 43 3.00 9.62 -0.22
N VAL A 44 2.11 10.34 0.46
CA VAL A 44 1.99 11.80 0.37
C VAL A 44 2.68 12.42 1.58
N LYS A 45 3.43 13.50 1.33
CA LYS A 45 4.02 14.32 2.39
C LYS A 45 3.16 15.55 2.54
N ASP A 46 2.50 15.67 3.68
CA ASP A 46 1.85 16.93 4.03
C ASP A 46 2.87 17.81 4.75
N PHE A 47 2.92 19.06 4.29
CA PHE A 47 3.65 20.14 4.94
C PHE A 47 2.62 21.02 5.63
N GLU A 48 2.44 20.88 6.94
CA GLU A 48 1.72 21.87 7.73
C GLU A 48 2.51 23.19 7.68
N LYS A 49 1.85 24.27 7.21
CA LYS A 49 2.47 25.59 7.03
C LYS A 49 3.07 26.17 8.32
N ASP A 50 2.59 25.75 9.49
CA ASP A 50 2.93 26.34 10.79
C ASP A 50 3.69 25.40 11.74
N LYS A 51 3.99 24.16 11.33
CA LYS A 51 4.80 23.22 12.14
C LYS A 51 5.78 22.52 11.23
N GLU A 52 7.05 22.47 11.63
CA GLU A 52 8.09 21.63 11.00
C GLU A 52 7.83 20.11 11.14
N ARG A 53 6.57 19.69 11.34
CA ARG A 53 6.17 18.28 11.34
C ARG A 53 5.81 17.86 9.93
N LYS A 54 6.69 17.06 9.33
CA LYS A 54 6.40 16.29 8.13
C LYS A 54 5.52 15.09 8.53
N SER A 55 4.25 15.09 8.18
CA SER A 55 3.43 13.88 8.27
C SER A 55 3.52 13.12 6.94
N ASN A 56 4.04 11.89 6.99
CA ASN A 56 3.99 10.98 5.86
C ASN A 56 2.69 10.18 5.96
N HIS A 57 1.79 10.39 5.00
CA HIS A 57 0.57 9.61 4.89
C HIS A 57 0.72 8.57 3.79
N PHE A 58 0.50 7.30 4.14
CA PHE A 58 0.56 6.18 3.21
C PHE A 58 -0.86 5.73 2.86
N PHE A 59 -1.10 5.57 1.57
CA PHE A 59 -2.37 5.15 0.99
C PHE A 59 -2.15 4.07 -0.07
N PHE A 60 -3.21 3.34 -0.37
CA PHE A 60 -3.33 2.55 -1.59
C PHE A 60 -4.23 3.26 -2.59
N VAL A 61 -3.75 3.45 -3.81
CA VAL A 61 -4.54 3.94 -4.94
C VAL A 61 -5.14 2.75 -5.67
N TYR A 62 -6.44 2.77 -5.92
CA TYR A 62 -7.17 1.73 -6.64
C TYR A 62 -8.22 2.36 -7.57
N ASN A 63 -8.82 1.57 -8.47
CA ASN A 63 -9.81 2.05 -9.47
C ASN A 63 -9.37 3.34 -10.20
N ASN A 64 -8.08 3.45 -10.54
CA ASN A 64 -7.43 4.61 -11.18
C ASN A 64 -7.36 5.93 -10.38
N SER A 65 -8.21 6.17 -9.38
CA SER A 65 -8.21 7.44 -8.63
C SER A 65 -8.77 7.38 -7.21
N GLU A 66 -9.14 6.21 -6.70
CA GLU A 66 -9.65 6.05 -5.34
C GLU A 66 -8.53 5.75 -4.35
N PHE A 67 -8.70 6.18 -3.10
CA PHE A 67 -7.69 6.06 -2.04
C PHE A 67 -8.19 5.21 -0.87
N PHE A 68 -7.40 4.22 -0.49
CA PHE A 68 -7.56 3.47 0.74
C PHE A 68 -6.50 3.93 1.75
N GLY A 69 -6.93 4.37 2.94
CA GLY A 69 -6.08 5.02 3.95
C GLY A 69 -6.63 6.34 4.52
N SER A 70 -7.86 6.71 4.16
CA SER A 70 -8.72 7.75 4.76
C SER A 70 -10.16 7.53 4.28
N CYS A 71 -10.58 6.26 4.24
CA CYS A 71 -11.81 5.82 3.59
C CYS A 71 -12.62 4.93 4.53
N ALA A 72 -13.94 4.92 4.31
CA ALA A 72 -14.87 4.11 5.07
C ALA A 72 -14.91 2.67 4.52
N VAL A 73 -14.56 1.69 5.34
CA VAL A 73 -14.58 0.27 4.99
C VAL A 73 -15.83 -0.38 5.60
N PRO A 74 -16.71 -1.00 4.81
CA PRO A 74 -17.89 -1.68 5.34
C PRO A 74 -17.49 -2.90 6.19
N THR A 75 -18.12 -3.05 7.36
CA THR A 75 -18.04 -4.27 8.17
C THR A 75 -19.23 -5.19 7.86
N ASN A 76 -19.12 -6.47 8.22
CA ASN A 76 -20.20 -7.47 8.05
C ASN A 76 -21.44 -7.25 8.96
N THR A 77 -21.51 -6.13 9.67
CA THR A 77 -22.62 -5.78 10.55
C THR A 77 -23.54 -4.80 9.85
N TYR A 78 -24.86 -4.88 10.08
CA TYR A 78 -25.89 -4.25 9.24
C TYR A 78 -25.65 -2.77 8.89
N HIS A 79 -24.96 -1.96 9.71
CA HIS A 79 -24.35 -0.67 9.33
C HIS A 79 -23.28 -0.15 10.35
N PRO A 80 -22.07 -0.69 10.40
CA PRO A 80 -20.92 0.17 10.70
C PRO A 80 -19.86 0.06 9.62
N LYS A 81 -19.48 1.22 9.06
CA LYS A 81 -18.22 1.38 8.34
C LYS A 81 -17.21 1.90 9.36
N PHE A 82 -15.98 1.41 9.36
CA PHE A 82 -14.90 2.08 10.10
C PHE A 82 -14.07 2.90 9.13
N ILE A 83 -13.57 4.05 9.60
CA ILE A 83 -12.70 4.90 8.80
C ILE A 83 -11.26 4.47 9.05
N VAL A 84 -10.57 4.06 7.98
CA VAL A 84 -9.13 3.77 8.04
C VAL A 84 -8.38 5.07 8.20
N THR A 85 -7.62 5.22 9.29
CA THR A 85 -6.74 6.37 9.51
C THR A 85 -5.32 6.08 9.04
N ASP A 86 -4.82 4.89 9.38
CA ASP A 86 -3.41 4.54 9.17
C ASP A 86 -3.27 3.14 8.58
N ILE A 87 -2.42 2.98 7.58
CA ILE A 87 -1.95 1.67 7.12
C ILE A 87 -0.63 1.36 7.81
N LEU A 88 -0.58 0.24 8.53
CA LEU A 88 0.54 -0.13 9.39
C LEU A 88 1.48 -1.11 8.70
N GLU A 89 0.92 -2.12 8.06
CA GLU A 89 1.67 -3.14 7.33
C GLU A 89 0.76 -3.85 6.33
N TYR A 90 1.37 -4.52 5.36
CA TYR A 90 0.62 -5.36 4.44
C TYR A 90 1.43 -6.56 3.96
N TYR A 91 0.72 -7.61 3.59
CA TYR A 91 1.25 -8.84 3.05
C TYR A 91 0.75 -8.99 1.62
N TYR A 92 1.65 -9.23 0.67
CA TYR A 92 1.26 -9.37 -0.72
C TYR A 92 1.92 -10.55 -1.43
N SER A 93 1.19 -11.09 -2.41
CA SER A 93 1.70 -11.99 -3.45
C SER A 93 1.02 -11.61 -4.77
N LYS A 94 1.28 -12.35 -5.85
CA LYS A 94 0.71 -12.10 -7.17
C LYS A 94 -0.82 -11.93 -7.16
N ASN A 95 -1.52 -12.65 -6.28
CA ASN A 95 -2.99 -12.70 -6.23
C ASN A 95 -3.57 -12.43 -4.84
N LYS A 96 -2.76 -12.07 -3.85
CA LYS A 96 -3.24 -11.84 -2.48
C LYS A 96 -2.70 -10.53 -1.96
N LEU A 97 -3.56 -9.78 -1.28
CA LEU A 97 -3.18 -8.63 -0.48
C LEU A 97 -3.94 -8.71 0.84
N LEU A 98 -3.23 -8.53 1.94
CA LEU A 98 -3.79 -8.43 3.28
C LEU A 98 -3.20 -7.19 3.92
N ILE A 99 -4.06 -6.31 4.41
CA ILE A 99 -3.68 -5.00 4.90
C ILE A 99 -4.01 -4.96 6.39
N LYS A 100 -3.06 -4.54 7.19
CA LYS A 100 -3.28 -4.17 8.59
C LYS A 100 -3.36 -2.66 8.68
N CYS A 101 -4.44 -2.19 9.26
CA CYS A 101 -4.69 -0.77 9.41
C CYS A 101 -5.20 -0.44 10.81
N LYS A 102 -5.16 0.84 11.14
CA LYS A 102 -5.75 1.42 12.34
C LYS A 102 -7.01 2.19 11.92
N ASP A 103 -8.07 2.07 12.71
CA ASP A 103 -9.27 2.89 12.51
C ASP A 103 -9.22 4.20 13.33
N GLU A 104 -10.27 5.01 13.22
CA GLU A 104 -10.40 6.28 13.95
C GLU A 104 -10.49 6.13 15.47
N ASP A 105 -11.05 5.01 15.95
CA ASP A 105 -11.09 4.64 17.38
C ASP A 105 -9.74 4.09 17.87
N GLY A 106 -8.78 3.94 16.95
CA GLY A 106 -7.45 3.45 17.21
C GLY A 106 -7.32 1.93 17.32
N LEU A 107 -8.36 1.19 16.93
CA LEU A 107 -8.38 -0.26 16.90
C LEU A 107 -7.65 -0.78 15.67
N ILE A 108 -6.98 -1.92 15.84
CA ILE A 108 -6.27 -2.60 14.76
C ILE A 108 -7.26 -3.47 13.98
N ARG A 109 -7.29 -3.26 12.67
CA ARG A 109 -8.18 -3.92 11.72
C ARG A 109 -7.37 -4.62 10.64
N TRP A 110 -7.93 -5.71 10.12
CA TRP A 110 -7.38 -6.44 8.99
C TRP A 110 -8.36 -6.38 7.83
N VAL A 111 -7.83 -6.07 6.66
CA VAL A 111 -8.63 -5.79 5.46
C VAL A 111 -8.06 -6.55 4.28
N ILE A 112 -8.96 -7.14 3.49
CA ILE A 112 -8.62 -7.72 2.19
C ILE A 112 -9.33 -6.95 1.07
N PRO A 113 -8.66 -6.66 -0.05
CA PRO A 113 -9.35 -6.26 -1.25
C PRO A 113 -9.99 -7.47 -1.95
N THR A 114 -11.11 -7.23 -2.59
CA THR A 114 -11.78 -8.11 -3.54
C THR A 114 -11.96 -7.33 -4.84
N TYR A 115 -12.01 -8.05 -5.96
CA TYR A 115 -12.20 -7.43 -7.28
C TYR A 115 -13.39 -8.07 -7.98
N ASP A 116 -14.30 -7.23 -8.45
CA ASP A 116 -15.44 -7.63 -9.26
C ASP A 116 -15.58 -6.74 -10.52
N LYS A 117 -16.70 -6.86 -11.24
CA LYS A 117 -16.97 -6.10 -12.48
C LYS A 117 -17.04 -4.58 -12.26
N SER A 118 -17.32 -4.13 -11.05
CA SER A 118 -17.49 -2.73 -10.68
C SER A 118 -16.23 -2.10 -10.09
N GLY A 119 -15.25 -2.91 -9.68
CA GLY A 119 -13.93 -2.45 -9.28
C GLY A 119 -13.36 -3.21 -8.08
N THR A 120 -12.45 -2.56 -7.37
CA THR A 120 -11.85 -3.08 -6.14
C THR A 120 -12.61 -2.59 -4.92
N TYR A 121 -12.95 -3.51 -4.03
CA TYR A 121 -13.63 -3.25 -2.76
C TYR A 121 -12.81 -3.78 -1.60
N PHE A 122 -13.00 -3.21 -0.42
CA PHE A 122 -12.27 -3.59 0.79
C PHE A 122 -13.23 -4.13 1.84
N HIS A 123 -12.86 -5.24 2.46
CA HIS A 123 -13.66 -5.88 3.49
C HIS A 123 -12.82 -6.17 4.73
N GLU A 124 -13.40 -5.90 5.90
CA GLU A 124 -12.82 -6.36 7.17
C GLU A 124 -12.80 -7.89 7.23
N ILE A 125 -11.71 -8.45 7.72
CA ILE A 125 -11.65 -9.84 8.13
C ILE A 125 -11.27 -9.93 9.61
N LYS A 126 -12.01 -10.72 10.36
CA LYS A 126 -11.76 -10.95 11.79
C LYS A 126 -10.87 -12.15 12.04
N ASN A 127 -10.96 -13.17 11.18
CA ASN A 127 -10.21 -14.42 11.29
C ASN A 127 -9.25 -14.56 10.11
N ILE A 128 -7.97 -14.71 10.41
CA ILE A 128 -6.90 -14.82 9.42
C ILE A 128 -6.33 -16.23 9.45
N HIS A 129 -6.48 -16.95 8.35
CA HIS A 129 -5.78 -18.22 8.14
C HIS A 129 -4.35 -17.94 7.68
N TRP A 130 -3.43 -17.73 8.62
CA TRP A 130 -2.03 -17.35 8.34
C TRP A 130 -1.29 -18.31 7.40
N SER A 131 -1.65 -19.59 7.37
CA SER A 131 -1.13 -20.55 6.39
C SER A 131 -1.35 -20.12 4.94
N SER A 132 -2.41 -19.36 4.66
CA SER A 132 -2.71 -18.81 3.34
C SER A 132 -1.79 -17.66 2.93
N PHE A 133 -1.05 -17.07 3.86
CA PHE A 133 -0.17 -15.91 3.67
C PHE A 133 1.31 -16.22 3.91
N SER A 134 1.66 -17.49 4.16
CA SER A 134 3.04 -17.92 4.43
C SER A 134 4.03 -17.61 3.31
N THR A 135 3.55 -17.52 2.07
CA THR A 135 4.37 -17.19 0.88
C THR A 135 4.28 -15.72 0.48
N CYS A 136 3.52 -14.91 1.21
CA CYS A 136 3.41 -13.48 0.93
C CYS A 136 4.64 -12.74 1.43
N LYS A 137 5.07 -11.74 0.66
CA LYS A 137 6.04 -10.75 1.12
C LYS A 137 5.36 -9.82 2.10
N HIS A 138 6.09 -9.39 3.14
CA HIS A 138 5.60 -8.54 4.21
C HIS A 138 6.28 -7.17 4.16
N ILE A 139 5.49 -6.11 4.25
CA ILE A 139 5.94 -4.72 4.23
C ILE A 139 5.40 -4.01 5.47
N ILE A 140 6.29 -3.40 6.25
CA ILE A 140 5.97 -2.58 7.43
C ILE A 140 6.09 -1.11 7.06
N ILE A 141 5.06 -0.32 7.29
CA ILE A 141 5.04 1.11 7.00
C ILE A 141 5.61 1.88 8.19
N HIS A 142 6.82 2.41 8.03
CA HIS A 142 7.42 3.33 8.98
C HIS A 142 6.97 4.77 8.68
N ARG A 143 6.46 5.47 9.70
CA ARG A 143 6.08 6.87 9.64
C ARG A 143 7.27 7.81 9.80
#